data_AF-A0A8U0V580-F1
#
_entry.id   AF-A0A8U0V580-F1
#
_cell.length_a   1.000
_cell.length_b   1.000
_cell.length_c   1.000
_cell.angle_alpha   90.00
_cell.angle_beta   90.00
_cell.angle_gamma   90.00
#
_symmetry.space_group_name_H-M   'P 1'
#
loop_
_entity.id
_entity.type
_entity.pdbx_description
1 polymer ?
#
loop_
_entity_poly.entity_id
_entity_poly.type
_entity_poly.pdbx_seq_one_letter_code
_entity_poly.pdbx_strand_id
1 'polypeptide(L)'
;MASGGAPGLTRRWRLLLRGAALFLLLLSAAAAQEPSGAACSQNTNRTCEECLKNVSCLWCHTSKACLDYPVSRILPPSSLCKLSSARWGVCWVNFEALIITLSVVGGAVLLAVAVCCACCCCRRKRSRKPDKSEERAAREREERRIRQEERRAEMKSRHDEIRKKYGLFKEENPYARFENN
;
A
#
# COMPACT_ATOMS: atom_id res chain seq x y z
N MET A 1 10.18 -6.88 -27.82
CA MET A 1 8.84 -6.50 -27.31
C MET A 1 8.95 -6.36 -25.79
N ALA A 2 8.63 -5.17 -25.28
CA ALA A 2 9.02 -4.70 -23.96
C ALA A 2 8.34 -5.45 -22.80
N SER A 3 9.14 -5.76 -21.77
CA SER A 3 8.71 -6.15 -20.44
C SER A 3 7.80 -5.08 -19.80
N GLY A 4 6.49 -5.30 -19.83
CA GLY A 4 5.51 -4.49 -19.11
C GLY A 4 5.38 -4.90 -17.65
N GLY A 5 6.42 -4.66 -16.84
CA GLY A 5 6.34 -4.83 -15.39
C GLY A 5 5.43 -3.75 -14.78
N ALA A 6 4.28 -4.15 -14.22
CA ALA A 6 3.33 -3.24 -13.57
C ALA A 6 3.98 -2.49 -12.37
N PRO A 7 4.29 -1.18 -12.46
CA PRO A 7 5.07 -0.47 -11.43
C PRO A 7 4.24 0.07 -10.26
N GLY A 8 2.91 0.13 -10.38
CA GLY A 8 2.05 0.89 -9.45
C GLY A 8 1.90 0.27 -8.05
N LEU A 9 1.81 -1.06 -7.96
CA LEU A 9 1.50 -1.75 -6.71
C LEU A 9 2.68 -1.74 -5.72
N THR A 10 3.90 -1.80 -6.25
CA THR A 10 5.12 -1.77 -5.44
C THR A 10 5.45 -0.37 -4.93
N ARG A 11 5.01 0.70 -5.61
CA ARG A 11 5.17 2.08 -5.13
C ARG A 11 4.28 2.36 -3.93
N ARG A 12 3.02 1.92 -3.93
CA ARG A 12 2.09 2.15 -2.80
C ARG A 12 2.47 1.37 -1.55
N TRP A 13 2.90 0.11 -1.69
CA TRP A 13 3.49 -0.65 -0.59
C TRP A 13 4.82 -0.06 -0.12
N ARG A 14 5.71 0.37 -1.02
CA ARG A 14 6.94 1.07 -0.62
C ARG A 14 6.66 2.38 0.11
N LEU A 15 5.63 3.13 -0.27
CA LEU A 15 5.22 4.36 0.42
C LEU A 15 4.65 4.07 1.81
N LEU A 16 3.82 3.02 1.95
CA LEU A 16 3.29 2.58 3.25
C LEU A 16 4.41 2.00 4.14
N LEU A 17 5.32 1.20 3.59
CA LEU A 17 6.46 0.64 4.32
C LEU A 17 7.45 1.73 4.72
N ARG A 18 7.72 2.69 3.83
CA ARG A 18 8.55 3.87 4.13
C ARG A 18 7.89 4.77 5.16
N GLY A 19 6.57 4.98 5.07
CA GLY A 19 5.81 5.76 6.05
C GLY A 19 5.78 5.09 7.42
N ALA A 20 5.55 3.78 7.47
CA ALA A 20 5.63 2.99 8.70
C ALA A 20 7.05 2.97 9.27
N ALA A 21 8.08 2.81 8.44
CA ALA A 21 9.47 2.86 8.86
C ALA A 21 9.86 4.26 9.36
N LEU A 22 9.43 5.33 8.70
CA LEU A 22 9.63 6.70 9.17
C LEU A 22 8.93 6.92 10.53
N PHE A 23 7.69 6.44 10.66
CA PHE A 23 6.92 6.56 11.89
C PHE A 23 7.56 5.77 13.04
N LEU A 24 8.07 4.57 12.77
CA LEU A 24 8.82 3.75 13.74
C LEU A 24 10.16 4.39 14.11
N LEU A 25 10.88 5.00 13.16
CA LEU A 25 12.10 5.76 13.41
C LEU A 25 11.82 7.02 14.25
N LEU A 26 10.73 7.72 13.97
CA LEU A 26 10.28 8.88 14.76
C LEU A 26 9.84 8.48 16.17
N LEU A 27 9.15 7.34 16.33
CA LEU A 27 8.76 6.81 17.65
C LEU A 27 9.97 6.39 18.49
N SER A 28 10.98 5.78 17.88
CA SER A 28 12.19 5.36 18.60
C SER A 28 13.08 6.54 18.98
N ALA A 29 13.13 7.59 18.16
CA ALA A 29 13.77 8.86 18.55
C ALA A 29 13.07 9.55 19.73
N ALA A 30 11.75 9.42 19.86
CA ALA A 30 10.98 9.96 20.99
C ALA A 30 11.11 9.12 22.28
N ALA A 31 11.42 7.82 22.17
CA ALA A 31 11.56 6.91 23.30
C ALA A 31 12.97 6.90 23.94
N ALA A 32 13.94 7.59 23.35
CA ALA A 32 15.27 7.78 23.92
C ALA A 32 15.23 8.83 25.03
N GLN A 33 14.65 8.48 26.18
CA GLN A 33 14.77 9.25 27.40
C GLN A 33 15.41 8.38 28.47
N GLU A 34 16.63 8.79 28.86
CA GLU A 34 17.41 8.22 29.94
C GLU A 34 16.57 8.14 31.23
N PRO A 35 16.53 6.99 31.93
CA PRO A 35 15.93 6.91 33.25
C PRO A 35 16.82 7.65 34.24
N SER A 36 16.53 8.92 34.49
CA SER A 36 17.18 9.66 35.57
C SER A 36 16.74 9.02 36.90
N GLY A 37 17.69 8.42 37.63
CA GLY A 37 17.48 7.71 38.90
C GLY A 37 17.07 8.58 40.09
N ALA A 38 16.31 9.66 39.87
CA ALA A 38 15.71 10.47 40.92
C ALA A 38 14.32 9.90 41.26
N ALA A 39 14.07 9.65 42.56
CA ALA A 39 12.76 9.19 43.03
C ALA A 39 11.67 10.22 42.69
N CYS A 40 10.66 9.84 41.91
CA CYS A 40 9.58 10.73 41.48
C CYS A 40 8.78 11.33 42.65
N SER A 41 8.80 10.68 43.81
CA SER A 41 8.11 11.10 45.03
C SER A 41 8.52 12.49 45.55
N GLN A 42 9.71 13.00 45.20
CA GLN A 42 10.18 14.33 45.61
C GLN A 42 9.33 15.47 45.04
N ASN A 43 8.66 15.24 43.91
CA ASN A 43 7.79 16.24 43.25
C ASN A 43 6.31 16.09 43.63
N THR A 44 6.00 15.32 44.67
CA THR A 44 4.64 15.23 45.25
C THR A 44 4.20 16.63 45.73
N ASN A 45 2.93 16.98 45.52
CA ASN A 45 2.35 18.31 45.80
C ASN A 45 2.92 19.49 44.97
N ARG A 46 3.68 19.22 43.90
CA ARG A 46 4.10 20.25 42.93
C ARG A 46 3.13 20.34 41.75
N THR A 47 3.61 20.85 40.61
CA THR A 47 2.86 20.88 39.37
C THR A 47 3.08 19.59 38.57
N CYS A 48 2.11 19.30 37.71
CA CYS A 48 2.12 18.14 36.85
C CYS A 48 3.29 18.16 35.86
N GLU A 49 3.62 19.34 35.33
CA GLU A 49 4.73 19.57 34.42
C GLU A 49 6.08 19.28 35.08
N GLU A 50 6.22 19.57 36.37
CA GLU A 50 7.44 19.32 37.12
C GLU A 50 7.63 17.84 37.47
N CYS A 51 6.53 17.12 37.74
CA CYS A 51 6.55 15.67 37.90
C CYS A 51 6.88 14.94 36.59
N LEU A 52 6.31 15.38 35.46
CA LEU A 52 6.42 14.71 34.16
C LEU A 52 7.65 15.12 33.35
N LYS A 53 8.62 15.84 33.94
CA LYS A 53 9.94 16.06 33.33
C LYS A 53 10.64 14.72 33.00
N ASN A 54 10.37 13.69 33.80
CA ASN A 54 10.87 12.33 33.61
C ASN A 54 9.71 11.42 33.18
N VAL A 55 9.85 10.69 32.07
CA VAL A 55 8.86 9.70 31.61
C VAL A 55 8.76 8.47 32.50
N SER A 56 9.72 8.27 33.41
CA SER A 56 9.64 7.24 34.45
C SER A 56 8.63 7.60 35.55
N CYS A 57 8.14 8.84 35.61
CA CYS A 57 7.19 9.30 36.60
C CYS A 57 5.74 9.29 36.08
N LEU A 58 4.81 9.13 37.02
CA LEU A 58 3.35 9.21 36.83
C LEU A 58 2.78 10.28 37.74
N TRP A 59 1.93 11.14 37.19
CA TRP A 59 1.20 12.14 37.98
C TRP A 59 -0.25 11.72 38.20
N CYS A 60 -0.73 11.80 39.44
CA CYS A 60 -2.12 11.61 39.78
C CYS A 60 -2.80 12.94 40.12
N HIS A 61 -3.79 13.34 39.32
CA HIS A 61 -4.49 14.61 39.54
C HIS A 61 -5.35 14.62 40.82
N THR A 62 -5.96 13.48 41.17
CA THR A 62 -6.88 13.39 42.32
C THR A 62 -6.15 13.58 43.65
N SER A 63 -4.99 12.95 43.82
CA SER A 63 -4.20 13.00 45.07
C SER A 63 -3.03 14.00 45.01
N LYS A 64 -2.81 14.67 43.87
CA LYS A 64 -1.64 15.54 43.61
C LYS A 64 -0.30 14.87 43.92
N ALA A 65 -0.22 13.57 43.67
CA ALA A 65 0.96 12.76 43.95
C ALA A 65 1.77 12.49 42.68
N CYS A 66 3.10 12.56 42.82
CA CYS A 66 4.05 12.14 41.79
C CYS A 66 4.65 10.81 42.23
N LEU A 67 4.49 9.77 41.43
CA LEU A 67 4.86 8.40 41.77
C LEU A 67 5.71 7.81 40.66
N ASP A 68 6.56 6.83 40.96
CA ASP A 68 7.26 6.09 39.93
C ASP A 68 6.27 5.24 39.14
N TYR A 69 6.32 5.33 37.81
CA TYR A 69 5.47 4.53 36.94
C TYR A 69 5.95 3.06 37.00
N PRO A 70 5.11 2.11 37.44
CA PRO A 70 5.53 0.73 37.60
C PRO A 70 5.69 0.06 36.22
N VAL A 71 6.91 0.09 35.67
CA VAL A 71 7.24 -0.54 34.36
C VAL A 71 6.96 -2.04 34.35
N SER A 72 6.93 -2.67 35.53
CA SER A 72 6.62 -4.09 35.71
C SER A 72 5.16 -4.45 35.40
N ARG A 73 4.24 -3.47 35.34
CA ARG A 73 2.83 -3.70 35.02
C ARG A 73 2.36 -2.75 33.92
N ILE A 74 1.85 -3.33 32.84
CA ILE A 74 1.45 -2.60 31.61
C ILE A 74 0.41 -1.50 31.90
N LEU A 75 -0.46 -1.70 32.90
CA LEU A 75 -1.41 -0.68 33.36
C LEU A 75 -1.18 -0.39 34.86
N PRO A 76 -1.14 0.89 35.26
CA PRO A 76 -1.12 1.25 36.67
C PRO A 76 -2.44 0.78 37.32
N PRO A 77 -2.38 0.09 38.47
CA PRO A 77 -3.58 -0.38 39.15
C PRO A 77 -4.45 0.80 39.62
N SER A 78 -5.77 0.65 39.50
CA SER A 78 -6.77 1.67 39.87
C SER A 78 -6.69 2.10 41.35
N SER A 79 -6.04 1.30 42.20
CA SER A 79 -5.79 1.61 43.60
C SER A 79 -4.77 2.72 43.81
N LEU A 80 -3.83 2.93 42.88
CA LEU A 80 -2.87 4.03 42.95
C LEU A 80 -3.46 5.34 42.43
N CYS A 81 -4.11 5.28 41.26
CA CYS A 81 -4.81 6.41 40.68
C CYS A 81 -5.84 5.91 39.67
N LYS A 82 -6.97 6.60 39.56
CA LYS A 82 -7.96 6.31 38.54
C LYS A 82 -7.39 6.63 37.15
N LEU A 83 -7.62 5.75 36.18
CA LEU A 83 -7.08 5.88 34.81
C LEU A 83 -7.44 7.21 34.14
N SER A 84 -8.61 7.77 34.45
CA SER A 84 -9.10 9.07 33.96
C SER A 84 -8.31 10.27 34.51
N SER A 85 -7.65 10.12 35.66
CA SER A 85 -6.94 11.18 36.38
C SER A 85 -5.42 11.01 36.39
N ALA A 86 -4.93 9.86 35.91
CA ALA A 86 -3.53 9.56 35.77
C ALA A 86 -2.98 10.20 34.48
N ARG A 87 -1.77 10.76 34.55
CA ARG A 87 -1.10 11.44 33.43
C ARG A 87 0.34 10.94 33.32
N TRP A 88 0.81 10.74 32.09
CA TRP A 88 2.13 10.18 31.80
C TRP A 88 2.75 10.87 30.59
N GLY A 89 4.01 11.28 30.71
CA GLY A 89 4.79 12.02 29.70
C GLY A 89 4.30 13.44 29.39
N VAL A 90 2.99 13.67 29.38
CA VAL A 90 2.35 14.97 29.12
C VAL A 90 1.21 15.24 30.10
N CYS A 91 1.00 16.50 30.46
CA CYS A 91 -0.01 16.86 31.46
C CYS A 91 -1.43 17.04 30.88
N TRP A 92 -1.55 17.36 29.60
CA TRP A 92 -2.86 17.68 29.00
C TRP A 92 -3.65 16.43 28.55
N VAL A 93 -3.01 15.25 28.47
CA VAL A 93 -3.66 13.98 28.09
C VAL A 93 -3.71 13.05 29.30
N ASN A 94 -4.88 12.45 29.52
CA ASN A 94 -5.06 11.42 30.54
C ASN A 94 -4.64 10.04 30.01
N PHE A 95 -4.26 9.14 30.92
CA PHE A 95 -3.81 7.79 30.58
C PHE A 95 -4.86 6.99 29.79
N GLU A 96 -6.14 7.18 30.13
CA GLU A 96 -7.27 6.61 29.40
C GLU A 96 -7.29 7.05 27.92
N ALA A 97 -7.15 8.34 27.65
CA ALA A 97 -7.13 8.88 26.29
C ALA A 97 -5.88 8.41 25.51
N LEU A 98 -4.74 8.25 26.20
CA LEU A 98 -3.52 7.71 25.60
C LEU A 98 -3.70 6.25 25.16
N ILE A 99 -4.32 5.40 25.98
CA ILE A 99 -4.61 4.01 25.62
C ILE A 99 -5.59 3.94 24.45
N ILE A 100 -6.66 4.74 24.47
CA ILE A 100 -7.65 4.77 23.39
C ILE A 100 -6.99 5.17 22.07
N THR A 101 -6.19 6.23 22.07
CA THR A 101 -5.52 6.71 20.85
C THR A 101 -4.53 5.68 20.29
N LEU A 102 -3.71 5.05 21.12
CA LEU A 102 -2.83 3.95 20.70
C LEU A 102 -3.61 2.76 20.12
N SER A 103 -4.75 2.41 20.74
CA SER A 103 -5.60 1.32 20.27
C SER A 103 -6.24 1.64 18.92
N VAL A 104 -6.74 2.87 18.73
CA VAL A 104 -7.34 3.32 17.46
C VAL A 104 -6.29 3.38 16.36
N VAL A 105 -5.11 3.93 16.62
CA VAL A 105 -4.01 3.98 15.64
C VAL A 105 -3.56 2.57 15.28
N GLY A 106 -3.31 1.71 16.27
CA GLY A 106 -2.94 0.31 16.05
C GLY A 106 -4.02 -0.45 15.25
N GLY A 107 -5.28 -0.31 15.63
CA GLY A 107 -6.42 -0.92 14.94
C GLY A 107 -6.57 -0.42 13.50
N ALA A 108 -6.43 0.88 13.26
CA ALA A 108 -6.49 1.46 11.92
C ALA A 108 -5.35 0.95 11.03
N VAL A 109 -4.14 0.81 11.57
CA VAL A 109 -2.99 0.24 10.84
C VAL A 109 -3.24 -1.23 10.51
N LEU A 110 -3.70 -2.04 11.46
CA LEU A 110 -4.02 -3.46 11.23
C LEU A 110 -5.13 -3.62 10.19
N LEU A 111 -6.20 -2.83 10.27
CA LEU A 111 -7.28 -2.84 9.28
C LEU A 111 -6.78 -2.40 7.90
N ALA A 112 -5.96 -1.34 7.82
CA ALA A 112 -5.39 -0.88 6.57
C ALA A 112 -4.52 -1.97 5.92
N VAL A 113 -3.70 -2.68 6.71
CA VAL A 113 -2.89 -3.82 6.22
C VAL A 113 -3.80 -4.97 5.78
N ALA A 114 -4.80 -5.35 6.58
CA ALA A 114 -5.72 -6.44 6.26
C ALA A 114 -6.50 -6.17 4.97
N VAL A 115 -7.07 -4.97 4.81
CA VAL A 115 -7.76 -4.54 3.58
C VAL A 115 -6.78 -4.49 2.41
N CYS A 116 -5.57 -3.97 2.62
CA CYS A 116 -4.56 -3.93 1.58
C CYS A 116 -4.17 -5.34 1.11
N CYS A 117 -3.92 -6.27 2.04
CA CYS A 117 -3.62 -7.67 1.76
C CYS A 117 -4.80 -8.37 1.08
N ALA A 118 -6.03 -8.18 1.55
CA ALA A 118 -7.23 -8.75 0.93
C ALA A 118 -7.42 -8.21 -0.49
N CYS A 119 -7.34 -6.89 -0.71
CA CYS A 119 -7.48 -6.31 -2.03
C CYS A 119 -6.33 -6.68 -2.97
N CYS A 120 -5.07 -6.72 -2.50
CA CYS A 120 -3.91 -7.00 -3.34
C CYS A 120 -3.75 -8.50 -3.65
N CYS A 121 -3.98 -9.39 -2.68
CA CYS A 121 -3.85 -10.84 -2.86
C CYS A 121 -5.08 -11.45 -3.55
N CYS A 122 -6.29 -10.96 -3.28
CA CYS A 122 -7.50 -11.45 -3.95
C CYS A 122 -7.63 -10.92 -5.38
N ARG A 123 -7.23 -9.67 -5.68
CA ARG A 123 -7.19 -9.18 -7.08
C ARG A 123 -6.13 -9.91 -7.91
N ARG A 124 -4.99 -10.30 -7.31
CA ARG A 124 -3.93 -11.08 -7.99
C ARG A 124 -4.35 -12.52 -8.27
N LYS A 125 -5.19 -13.13 -7.42
CA LYS A 125 -5.83 -14.43 -7.71
C LYS A 125 -6.90 -14.30 -8.81
N ARG A 126 -7.68 -13.21 -8.85
CA ARG A 126 -8.68 -12.96 -9.92
C ARG A 126 -8.03 -12.62 -11.26
N SER A 127 -6.90 -11.91 -11.27
CA SER A 127 -6.13 -11.60 -12.48
C SER A 127 -5.25 -12.74 -12.98
N ARG A 128 -5.20 -13.90 -12.28
CA ARG A 128 -4.55 -15.13 -12.78
C ARG A 128 -5.49 -16.00 -13.62
N LYS A 129 -6.72 -15.55 -13.88
CA LYS A 129 -7.61 -16.14 -14.89
C LYS A 129 -8.01 -15.15 -16.03
N PRO A 130 -7.10 -14.46 -16.75
CA PRO A 130 -7.46 -13.84 -18.02
C PRO A 130 -7.32 -14.83 -19.20
N ASP A 131 -6.47 -15.86 -19.11
CA ASP A 131 -6.06 -16.59 -20.31
C ASP A 131 -7.18 -17.32 -21.03
N LYS A 132 -8.04 -18.08 -20.34
CA LYS A 132 -8.96 -18.97 -21.08
C LYS A 132 -10.05 -18.23 -21.86
N SER A 133 -10.51 -17.06 -21.39
CA SER A 133 -11.50 -16.25 -22.12
C SER A 133 -10.84 -15.33 -23.15
N GLU A 134 -9.67 -14.77 -22.85
CA GLU A 134 -8.95 -13.90 -23.77
C GLU A 134 -8.31 -14.69 -24.92
N GLU A 135 -7.80 -15.89 -24.66
CA GLU A 135 -7.30 -16.82 -25.68
C GLU A 135 -8.41 -17.27 -26.63
N ARG A 136 -9.61 -17.56 -26.10
CA ARG A 136 -10.80 -17.84 -26.93
C ARG A 136 -11.18 -16.65 -27.79
N ALA A 137 -11.20 -15.44 -27.21
CA ALA A 137 -11.48 -14.22 -27.96
C ALA A 137 -10.40 -13.90 -29.01
N ALA A 138 -9.14 -14.24 -28.75
CA ALA A 138 -8.04 -14.09 -29.70
C ALA A 138 -8.18 -15.08 -30.88
N ARG A 139 -8.47 -16.35 -30.60
CA ARG A 139 -8.73 -17.37 -31.63
C ARG A 139 -9.92 -17.01 -32.52
N GLU A 140 -11.03 -16.54 -31.94
CA GLU A 140 -12.18 -16.09 -32.73
C GLU A 140 -11.86 -14.88 -33.63
N ARG A 141 -11.01 -13.95 -33.17
CA ARG A 141 -10.57 -12.80 -33.97
C ARG A 141 -9.67 -13.23 -35.12
N GLU A 142 -8.79 -14.18 -34.87
CA GLU A 142 -7.90 -14.76 -35.88
C GLU A 142 -8.70 -15.53 -36.94
N GLU A 143 -9.66 -16.37 -36.53
CA GLU A 143 -10.55 -17.06 -37.47
C GLU A 143 -11.35 -16.09 -38.35
N ARG A 144 -11.84 -14.98 -37.77
CA ARG A 144 -12.53 -13.93 -38.55
C ARG A 144 -11.61 -13.25 -39.54
N ARG A 145 -10.34 -13.02 -39.18
CA ARG A 145 -9.32 -12.44 -40.09
C ARG A 145 -9.02 -13.40 -41.23
N ILE A 146 -8.77 -14.68 -40.94
CA ILE A 146 -8.51 -15.70 -41.95
C ILE A 146 -9.69 -15.80 -42.93
N ARG A 147 -10.93 -15.87 -42.45
CA ARG A 147 -12.12 -15.90 -43.34
C ARG A 147 -12.27 -14.64 -44.20
N GLN A 148 -11.84 -13.48 -43.70
CA GLN A 148 -11.85 -12.25 -44.49
C GLN A 148 -10.74 -12.24 -45.54
N GLU A 149 -9.55 -12.72 -45.19
CA GLU A 149 -8.40 -12.83 -46.09
C GLU A 149 -8.67 -13.86 -47.20
N GLU A 150 -9.28 -15.00 -46.88
CA GLU A 150 -9.69 -16.03 -47.83
C GLU A 150 -10.66 -15.45 -48.88
N ARG A 151 -11.73 -14.76 -48.44
CA ARG A 151 -12.67 -14.10 -49.36
C ARG A 151 -11.99 -13.04 -50.24
N ARG A 152 -11.03 -12.30 -49.69
CA ARG A 152 -10.27 -11.28 -50.46
C ARG A 152 -9.36 -11.94 -51.49
N ALA A 153 -8.70 -13.04 -51.13
CA ALA A 153 -7.84 -13.80 -52.03
C ALA A 153 -8.64 -14.47 -53.15
N GLU A 154 -9.82 -15.03 -52.83
CA GLU A 154 -10.74 -15.62 -53.79
C GLU A 154 -11.27 -14.57 -54.78
N MET A 155 -11.74 -13.42 -54.30
CA MET A 155 -12.17 -12.33 -55.20
C MET A 155 -11.02 -11.84 -56.08
N LYS A 156 -9.81 -11.72 -55.52
CA LYS A 156 -8.63 -11.30 -56.28
C LYS A 156 -8.24 -12.32 -57.36
N SER A 157 -8.24 -13.61 -57.04
CA SER A 157 -7.92 -14.66 -58.01
C SER A 157 -8.96 -14.72 -59.14
N ARG A 158 -10.25 -14.59 -58.81
CA ARG A 158 -11.34 -14.49 -59.80
C ARG A 158 -11.18 -13.27 -60.71
N HIS A 159 -10.87 -12.10 -60.14
CA HIS A 159 -10.60 -10.90 -60.91
C HIS A 159 -9.36 -11.02 -61.79
N ASP A 160 -8.29 -11.63 -61.30
CA ASP A 160 -7.06 -11.83 -62.06
C ASP A 160 -7.26 -12.87 -63.18
N GLU A 161 -8.04 -13.93 -62.95
CA GLU A 161 -8.44 -14.90 -63.99
C GLU A 161 -9.26 -14.24 -65.11
N ILE A 162 -10.24 -13.40 -64.76
CA ILE A 162 -11.00 -12.60 -65.74
C ILE A 162 -10.08 -11.67 -66.53
N ARG A 163 -9.16 -10.97 -65.85
CA ARG A 163 -8.19 -10.08 -66.49
C ARG A 163 -7.33 -10.83 -67.51
N LYS A 164 -6.91 -12.07 -67.20
CA LYS A 164 -6.17 -12.94 -68.15
C LYS A 164 -7.04 -13.33 -69.34
N LYS A 165 -8.28 -13.75 -69.10
CA LYS A 165 -9.20 -14.22 -70.15
C LYS A 165 -9.47 -13.17 -71.23
N TYR A 166 -9.53 -11.90 -70.85
CA TYR A 166 -9.79 -10.78 -71.78
C TYR A 166 -8.52 -10.04 -72.23
N GLY A 167 -7.33 -10.63 -72.05
CA GLY A 167 -6.07 -10.05 -72.54
C GLY A 167 -5.67 -8.74 -71.86
N LEU A 168 -6.29 -8.40 -70.71
CA LEU A 168 -5.99 -7.20 -69.93
C LEU A 168 -4.88 -7.48 -68.89
N PHE A 169 -4.13 -8.56 -69.06
CA PHE A 169 -2.87 -8.77 -68.36
C PHE A 169 -1.83 -7.92 -69.07
N LYS A 170 -1.45 -6.78 -68.48
CA LYS A 170 -0.19 -6.14 -68.82
C LYS A 170 0.89 -7.18 -68.58
N GLU A 171 1.57 -7.64 -69.63
CA GLU A 171 2.93 -8.15 -69.53
C GLU A 171 3.68 -7.28 -68.52
N GLU A 172 4.47 -7.92 -67.63
CA GLU A 172 5.29 -7.24 -66.63
C GLU A 172 5.80 -5.92 -67.20
N ASN A 173 5.42 -4.79 -66.58
CA ASN A 173 5.76 -3.47 -67.08
C ASN A 173 7.27 -3.43 -67.36
N PRO A 174 7.73 -3.32 -68.63
CA PRO A 174 9.15 -3.42 -68.98
C PRO A 174 10.03 -2.36 -68.29
N TYR A 175 9.42 -1.33 -67.68
CA TYR A 175 10.08 -0.26 -66.95
C TYR A 175 10.39 -0.56 -65.47
N ALA A 176 9.87 -1.64 -64.88
CA ALA A 176 10.14 -1.96 -63.46
C ALA A 176 11.61 -2.37 -63.18
N ARG A 177 12.41 -2.61 -64.22
CA ARG A 177 13.83 -2.99 -64.13
C ARG A 177 14.76 -1.81 -63.81
N PHE A 178 14.30 -0.56 -63.95
CA PHE A 178 15.15 0.63 -63.83
C PHE A 178 15.11 1.33 -62.46
N GLU A 179 14.28 0.89 -61.51
CA GLU A 179 14.17 1.52 -60.17
C GLU A 179 15.15 0.96 -59.12
N ASN A 180 16.01 0.00 -59.47
CA ASN A 180 17.06 -0.57 -58.59
C ASN A 180 18.47 -0.20 -59.08
N ASN A 181 18.74 1.09 -59.31
CA ASN A 181 20.10 1.63 -59.38
C ASN A 181 20.16 3.07 -58.87
#